data_AF-A0A645C2G0-F1
#
_entry.id   AF-A0A645C2G0-F1
#
_cell.length_a   1.000
_cell.length_b   1.000
_cell.length_c   1.000
_cell.angle_alpha   90.00
_cell.angle_beta   90.00
_cell.angle_gamma   90.00
#
_symmetry.space_group_name_H-M   'P 1'
#
loop_
_entity.id
_entity.type
_entity.pdbx_description
1 polymer ?
#
loop_
_entity_poly.entity_id
_entity_poly.type
_entity_poly.pdbx_seq_one_letter_code
_entity_poly.pdbx_strand_id
1 'polypeptide(L)'
;MVVRMFECGFRKGKEQSKENKKVDNDKEIRTIYFPRQKVIFFEENKNIKDILNLRIVFPDNQEVNYVVDVMKYWEYTDEELMEKKMYPLIPLQLFSLRKELEKAQNKNDIEKINQLSYIARKLANKLAKESAMLFDEDEIFGEDFHKMLLAIQNLIEYLNRNYLNDINIEEEVITMTKTLYDPEVEKRGIEKGIEKGIEKGIEKAIEKMLKGGMDVEKICSILDVNIDTVNKIKESYNLARS
;
A
#
# COMPACT_ATOMS: atom_id res chain seq x y z
N MET A 1 -10.65 -6.02 -22.21
CA MET A 1 -9.83 -5.55 -21.08
C MET A 1 -8.98 -4.32 -21.43
N VAL A 2 -8.20 -4.32 -22.53
CA VAL A 2 -7.40 -3.15 -22.95
C VAL A 2 -8.22 -1.88 -23.19
N VAL A 3 -9.43 -2.01 -23.75
CA VAL A 3 -10.38 -0.89 -23.93
C VAL A 3 -10.75 -0.26 -22.59
N ARG A 4 -11.06 -1.09 -21.57
CA ARG A 4 -11.34 -0.59 -20.21
C ARG A 4 -10.15 0.14 -19.60
N MET A 5 -8.93 -0.34 -19.84
CA MET A 5 -7.73 0.37 -19.39
C MET A 5 -7.63 1.73 -20.06
N PHE A 6 -7.83 1.81 -21.38
CA PHE A 6 -7.86 3.08 -22.08
C PHE A 6 -8.93 4.03 -21.51
N GLU A 7 -10.15 3.55 -21.27
CA GLU A 7 -11.23 4.35 -20.66
C GLU A 7 -10.87 4.85 -19.25
N CYS A 8 -10.30 4.00 -18.40
CA CYS A 8 -9.84 4.38 -17.06
C CYS A 8 -8.71 5.40 -17.12
N GLY A 9 -7.71 5.18 -17.98
CA GLY A 9 -6.60 6.09 -18.20
C GLY A 9 -7.06 7.46 -18.69
N PHE A 10 -7.98 7.48 -19.66
CA PHE A 10 -8.56 8.73 -20.18
C PHE A 10 -9.33 9.48 -19.09
N ARG A 11 -10.17 8.78 -18.33
CA ARG A 11 -10.93 9.36 -17.22
C ARG A 11 -10.01 9.98 -16.19
N LYS A 12 -8.93 9.28 -15.81
CA LYS A 12 -7.99 9.77 -14.81
C LYS A 12 -7.17 10.95 -15.30
N GLY A 13 -6.69 10.90 -16.55
CA GLY A 13 -6.01 12.03 -17.17
C GLY A 13 -6.91 13.27 -17.27
N LYS A 14 -8.20 13.08 -17.57
CA LYS A 14 -9.18 14.16 -17.60
C LYS A 14 -9.40 14.79 -16.22
N GLU A 15 -9.50 14.00 -15.16
CA GLU A 15 -9.58 14.51 -13.77
C GLU A 15 -8.38 15.39 -13.44
N GLN A 16 -7.17 14.88 -13.67
CA GLN A 16 -5.92 15.60 -13.39
C GLN A 16 -5.77 16.89 -14.21
N SER A 17 -6.21 16.88 -15.47
CA SER A 17 -6.20 18.08 -16.33
C SER A 17 -7.13 19.20 -15.83
N LYS A 18 -8.19 18.86 -15.08
CA LYS A 18 -9.11 19.87 -14.49
C LYS A 18 -8.53 20.50 -13.23
N GLU A 19 -7.74 19.75 -12.48
CA GLU A 19 -7.08 20.18 -11.24
C GLU A 19 -5.85 21.05 -11.56
N ASN A 20 -5.10 20.71 -12.60
CA ASN A 20 -3.88 21.40 -13.03
C ASN A 20 -4.13 22.60 -13.97
N LYS A 21 -5.13 23.45 -13.67
CA LYS A 21 -5.40 24.71 -14.42
C LYS A 21 -4.27 25.76 -14.36
N LYS A 22 -3.07 25.40 -13.91
CA LYS A 22 -1.92 26.31 -13.84
C LYS A 22 -0.89 25.92 -14.89
N VAL A 23 -0.65 26.88 -15.78
CA VAL A 23 0.48 27.04 -16.70
C VAL A 23 0.43 26.18 -17.97
N ASP A 24 -0.52 26.49 -18.85
CA ASP A 24 -0.18 26.55 -20.27
C ASP A 24 -0.57 27.96 -20.76
N ASN A 25 0.39 28.69 -21.32
CA ASN A 25 0.21 30.08 -21.75
C ASN A 25 -0.68 30.20 -23.00
N ASP A 26 -1.06 29.07 -23.59
CA ASP A 26 -1.96 28.98 -24.74
C ASP A 26 -3.34 28.49 -24.30
N LYS A 27 -4.29 29.42 -24.16
CA LYS A 27 -5.64 29.16 -23.62
C LYS A 27 -6.51 28.26 -24.51
N GLU A 28 -6.05 27.89 -25.70
CA GLU A 28 -6.86 27.24 -26.73
C GLU A 28 -6.72 25.71 -26.79
N ILE A 29 -5.58 25.16 -26.38
CA ILE A 29 -5.31 23.70 -26.46
C ILE A 29 -5.48 23.05 -25.09
N ARG A 30 -6.32 22.00 -25.03
CA ARG A 30 -6.44 21.16 -23.83
C ARG A 30 -5.57 19.91 -23.96
N THR A 31 -4.57 19.81 -23.10
CA THR A 31 -3.69 18.63 -23.04
C THR A 31 -4.17 17.67 -21.94
N ILE A 32 -4.26 16.38 -22.27
CA ILE A 32 -4.58 15.31 -21.32
C ILE A 32 -3.38 14.37 -21.23
N TYR A 33 -2.80 14.25 -20.04
CA TYR A 33 -1.74 13.30 -19.76
C TYR A 33 -2.34 11.98 -19.26
N PHE A 34 -2.09 10.89 -19.97
CA PHE A 34 -2.50 9.56 -19.52
C PHE A 34 -1.54 9.06 -18.42
N PRO A 35 -2.08 8.45 -17.35
CA PRO A 35 -1.23 7.83 -16.34
C PRO A 35 -0.55 6.57 -16.90
N ARG A 36 0.63 6.25 -16.36
CA ARG A 36 1.22 4.92 -16.53
C ARG A 36 0.29 3.88 -15.94
N GLN A 37 0.07 2.80 -16.67
CA GLN A 37 -0.91 1.78 -16.32
C GLN A 37 -0.30 0.39 -16.46
N LYS A 38 -0.72 -0.52 -15.58
CA LYS A 38 -0.36 -1.94 -15.61
C LYS A 38 -1.60 -2.76 -15.26
N VAL A 39 -1.77 -3.91 -15.90
CA VAL A 39 -2.82 -4.87 -15.55
C VAL A 39 -2.22 -6.01 -14.75
N ILE A 40 -2.78 -6.31 -13.59
CA ILE A 40 -2.38 -7.45 -12.78
C ILE A 40 -3.42 -8.55 -12.96
N PHE A 41 -2.97 -9.75 -13.31
CA PHE A 41 -3.81 -10.94 -13.26
C PHE A 41 -3.36 -11.84 -12.12
N PHE A 42 -4.30 -12.20 -11.24
CA PHE A 42 -4.02 -13.02 -10.06
C PHE A 42 -3.97 -14.51 -10.36
N GLU A 43 -4.83 -14.98 -11.25
CA GLU A 43 -5.00 -16.41 -11.50
C GLU A 43 -4.20 -16.93 -12.68
N GLU A 44 -3.54 -18.08 -12.50
CA GLU A 44 -2.73 -18.73 -13.54
C GLU A 44 -3.51 -18.99 -14.83
N ASN A 45 -3.14 -18.31 -15.91
CA ASN A 45 -3.66 -18.62 -17.23
C ASN A 45 -2.60 -18.36 -18.29
N LYS A 46 -2.09 -19.44 -18.88
CA LYS A 46 -1.00 -19.42 -19.88
C LYS A 46 -1.36 -18.68 -21.18
N ASN A 47 -2.65 -18.42 -21.42
CA ASN A 47 -3.11 -17.66 -22.59
C ASN A 47 -3.01 -16.14 -22.38
N ILE A 48 -2.68 -15.68 -21.17
CA ILE A 48 -2.50 -14.25 -20.88
C ILE A 48 -1.17 -13.80 -21.47
N LYS A 49 -1.23 -12.77 -22.33
CA LYS A 49 -0.06 -12.13 -22.94
C LYS A 49 0.57 -11.13 -21.98
N ASP A 50 1.86 -10.86 -22.15
CA ASP A 50 2.60 -9.87 -21.34
C ASP A 50 2.23 -8.42 -21.66
N ILE A 51 1.59 -8.21 -22.81
CA ILE A 51 1.22 -6.89 -23.32
C ILE A 51 -0.19 -6.95 -23.90
N LEU A 52 -0.96 -5.88 -23.66
CA LEU A 52 -2.26 -5.65 -24.27
C LEU A 52 -2.17 -4.48 -25.25
N ASN A 53 -2.54 -4.74 -26.50
CA ASN A 53 -2.51 -3.75 -27.57
C ASN A 53 -3.92 -3.31 -27.94
N LEU A 54 -4.10 -2.00 -28.13
CA LEU A 54 -5.29 -1.38 -28.70
C LEU A 54 -4.85 -0.41 -29.79
N ARG A 55 -5.25 -0.67 -31.03
CA ARG A 55 -5.08 0.29 -32.12
C ARG A 55 -6.33 1.17 -32.20
N ILE A 56 -6.12 2.47 -32.18
CA ILE A 56 -7.17 3.48 -32.32
C ILE A 56 -6.93 4.18 -33.65
N VAL A 57 -7.94 4.19 -34.52
CA VAL A 57 -7.91 4.87 -35.81
C VAL A 57 -8.92 6.01 -35.76
N PHE A 58 -8.44 7.24 -35.97
CA PHE A 58 -9.26 8.45 -35.99
C PHE A 58 -9.83 8.70 -37.40
N PRO A 59 -10.88 9.54 -37.54
CA PRO A 59 -11.51 9.81 -38.84
C PRO A 59 -10.58 10.41 -39.91
N ASP A 60 -9.49 11.05 -39.50
CA ASP A 60 -8.43 11.58 -40.37
C ASP A 60 -7.36 10.53 -40.74
N ASN A 61 -7.62 9.25 -40.42
CA ASN A 61 -6.70 8.12 -40.55
C ASN A 61 -5.45 8.21 -39.65
N GLN A 62 -5.41 9.09 -38.65
CA GLN A 62 -4.37 9.04 -37.64
C GLN A 62 -4.51 7.74 -36.83
N GLU A 63 -3.41 7.00 -36.70
CA GLU A 63 -3.36 5.79 -35.88
C GLU A 63 -2.57 6.01 -34.59
N VAL A 64 -3.11 5.51 -33.48
CA VAL A 64 -2.43 5.45 -32.19
C VAL A 64 -2.45 4.01 -31.68
N ASN A 65 -1.26 3.47 -31.42
CA ASN A 65 -1.11 2.17 -30.77
C ASN A 65 -0.98 2.39 -29.25
N TYR A 66 -2.05 2.11 -28.54
CA TYR A 66 -2.09 2.13 -27.08
C TYR A 66 -1.69 0.76 -26.52
N VAL A 67 -0.67 0.77 -25.66
CA VAL A 67 -0.01 -0.42 -25.12
C VAL A 67 -0.08 -0.40 -23.61
N VAL A 68 -0.45 -1.52 -22.99
CA VAL A 68 -0.49 -1.68 -21.54
C VAL A 68 0.25 -2.94 -21.13
N ASP A 69 1.17 -2.80 -20.19
CA ASP A 69 1.93 -3.91 -19.63
C ASP A 69 1.06 -4.78 -18.72
N VAL A 70 1.35 -6.07 -18.74
CA VAL A 70 0.70 -7.06 -17.90
C VAL A 70 1.68 -7.62 -16.88
N MET A 71 1.22 -7.72 -15.63
CA MET A 71 1.85 -8.48 -14.56
C MET A 71 1.04 -9.76 -14.34
N LYS A 72 1.69 -10.89 -14.50
CA LYS A 72 1.13 -12.20 -14.17
C LYS A 72 1.54 -12.52 -12.74
N TYR A 73 0.63 -12.31 -11.80
CA TYR A 73 0.94 -12.39 -10.37
C TYR A 73 1.46 -13.77 -9.94
N TRP A 74 0.94 -14.84 -10.54
CA TRP A 74 1.35 -16.21 -10.25
C TRP A 74 2.79 -16.56 -10.69
N GLU A 75 3.47 -15.69 -11.45
CA GLU A 75 4.87 -15.88 -11.81
C GLU A 75 5.84 -15.36 -10.73
N TYR A 76 5.32 -14.73 -9.66
CA TYR A 76 6.12 -14.16 -8.58
C TYR A 76 6.14 -15.07 -7.36
N THR A 77 7.32 -15.27 -6.78
CA THR A 77 7.45 -15.91 -5.47
C THR A 77 7.22 -14.91 -4.33
N ASP A 78 7.03 -15.43 -3.11
CA ASP A 78 6.87 -14.62 -1.90
C ASP A 78 8.09 -13.71 -1.70
N GLU A 79 9.30 -14.24 -1.90
CA GLU A 79 10.55 -13.48 -1.79
C GLU A 79 10.61 -12.37 -2.83
N GLU A 80 10.22 -12.63 -4.07
CA GLU A 80 10.22 -11.61 -5.12
C GLU A 80 9.22 -10.47 -4.84
N LEU A 81 8.06 -10.78 -4.24
CA LEU A 81 7.09 -9.76 -3.83
C LEU A 81 7.68 -8.86 -2.75
N MET A 82 8.41 -9.45 -1.80
CA MET A 82 9.07 -8.72 -0.71
C MET A 82 10.22 -7.85 -1.22
N GLU A 83 11.13 -8.42 -2.02
CA GLU A 83 12.28 -7.71 -2.60
C GLU A 83 11.84 -6.53 -3.47
N LYS A 84 10.78 -6.72 -4.26
CA LYS A 84 10.23 -5.68 -5.14
C LYS A 84 9.30 -4.71 -4.41
N LYS A 85 9.17 -4.82 -3.08
CA LYS A 85 8.30 -4.02 -2.21
C LYS A 85 6.85 -3.97 -2.68
N MET A 86 6.35 -5.09 -3.19
CA MET A 86 4.97 -5.27 -3.67
C MET A 86 4.03 -5.70 -2.54
N TYR A 87 4.24 -5.19 -1.33
CA TYR A 87 3.54 -5.59 -0.11
C TYR A 87 2.01 -5.57 -0.22
N PRO A 88 1.36 -4.58 -0.88
CA PRO A 88 -0.09 -4.57 -1.01
C PRO A 88 -0.68 -5.79 -1.75
N LEU A 89 0.15 -6.56 -2.47
CA LEU A 89 -0.28 -7.76 -3.17
C LEU A 89 -0.25 -9.01 -2.28
N ILE A 90 0.47 -9.02 -1.16
CA ILE A 90 0.63 -10.19 -0.27
C ILE A 90 -0.72 -10.82 0.13
N PRO A 91 -1.75 -10.06 0.59
CA PRO A 91 -3.05 -10.64 0.92
C PRO A 91 -3.70 -11.42 -0.23
N LEU A 92 -3.43 -11.01 -1.47
CA LEU A 92 -4.06 -11.55 -2.68
C LEU A 92 -3.57 -12.96 -3.03
N GLN A 93 -2.56 -13.48 -2.35
CA GLN A 93 -2.12 -14.87 -2.51
C GLN A 93 -3.22 -15.89 -2.16
N LEU A 94 -4.19 -15.52 -1.33
CA LEU A 94 -5.38 -16.34 -1.06
C LEU A 94 -6.18 -16.67 -2.32
N PHE A 95 -6.16 -15.82 -3.36
CA PHE A 95 -6.86 -16.10 -4.62
C PHE A 95 -6.30 -17.30 -5.38
N SER A 96 -5.08 -17.74 -5.08
CA SER A 96 -4.49 -18.95 -5.69
C SER A 96 -5.36 -20.20 -5.43
N LEU A 97 -6.09 -20.24 -4.31
CA LEU A 97 -6.94 -21.35 -3.91
C LEU A 97 -8.25 -21.42 -4.69
N ARG A 98 -8.70 -20.30 -5.28
CA ARG A 98 -10.04 -20.16 -5.88
C ARG A 98 -10.31 -21.23 -6.94
N LYS A 99 -9.35 -21.53 -7.82
CA LYS A 99 -9.53 -22.52 -8.89
C LYS A 99 -9.68 -23.94 -8.38
N GLU A 100 -8.92 -24.33 -7.36
CA GLU A 100 -9.06 -25.65 -6.76
C GLU A 100 -10.36 -25.77 -5.97
N LEU A 101 -10.74 -24.72 -5.26
CA LEU A 101 -12.00 -24.62 -4.53
C LEU A 101 -13.20 -24.76 -5.46
N GLU A 102 -13.23 -24.03 -6.56
CA GLU A 102 -14.29 -24.10 -7.56
C GLU A 102 -14.38 -25.52 -8.17
N LYS A 103 -13.25 -26.17 -8.45
CA LYS A 103 -13.23 -27.56 -8.95
C LYS A 103 -13.77 -28.55 -7.91
N ALA A 104 -13.38 -28.40 -6.64
CA ALA A 104 -13.82 -29.27 -5.55
C ALA A 104 -15.31 -29.11 -5.28
N GLN A 105 -15.80 -27.86 -5.24
CA GLN A 105 -17.22 -27.53 -5.10
C GLN A 105 -18.05 -28.10 -6.24
N ASN A 106 -17.65 -27.89 -7.50
CA ASN A 106 -18.37 -28.43 -8.65
C ASN A 106 -18.46 -29.97 -8.66
N LYS A 107 -17.51 -30.65 -8.01
CA LYS A 107 -17.50 -32.10 -7.84
C LYS A 107 -18.17 -32.58 -6.55
N ASN A 108 -18.60 -31.67 -5.68
CA ASN A 108 -19.05 -31.96 -4.32
C ASN A 108 -18.02 -32.78 -3.50
N ASP A 109 -16.73 -32.48 -3.70
CA ASP A 109 -15.62 -33.17 -3.02
C ASP A 109 -15.38 -32.56 -1.63
N ILE A 110 -16.17 -33.02 -0.67
CA ILE A 110 -16.16 -32.51 0.72
C ILE A 110 -14.78 -32.69 1.37
N GLU A 111 -14.10 -33.80 1.10
CA GLU A 111 -12.78 -34.06 1.68
C GLU A 111 -11.76 -33.04 1.17
N LYS A 112 -11.74 -32.78 -0.14
CA LYS A 112 -10.86 -31.77 -0.74
C LYS A 112 -11.22 -30.36 -0.27
N ILE A 113 -12.51 -30.04 -0.08
CA ILE A 113 -12.95 -28.75 0.47
C ILE A 113 -12.40 -28.55 1.89
N ASN A 114 -12.53 -29.56 2.76
CA ASN A 114 -11.99 -29.50 4.12
C ASN A 114 -10.47 -29.34 4.14
N GLN A 115 -9.76 -30.05 3.26
CA GLN A 115 -8.31 -29.88 3.08
C GLN A 115 -7.96 -28.45 2.63
N LEU A 116 -8.71 -27.89 1.67
CA LEU A 116 -8.50 -26.52 1.20
C LEU A 116 -8.88 -25.48 2.25
N SER A 117 -9.86 -25.74 3.13
CA SER A 117 -10.17 -24.88 4.28
C SER A 117 -8.96 -24.78 5.21
N TYR A 118 -8.36 -25.92 5.55
CA TYR A 118 -7.15 -25.96 6.37
C TYR A 118 -5.98 -25.21 5.72
N ILE A 119 -5.79 -25.39 4.41
CA ILE A 119 -4.75 -24.67 3.63
C ILE A 119 -5.02 -23.17 3.62
N ALA A 120 -6.26 -22.74 3.38
CA ALA A 120 -6.66 -21.33 3.38
C ALA A 120 -6.34 -20.66 4.72
N ARG A 121 -6.69 -21.32 5.83
CA ARG A 121 -6.37 -20.84 7.18
C ARG A 121 -4.86 -20.72 7.41
N LYS A 122 -4.10 -21.76 7.04
CA LYS A 122 -2.64 -21.76 7.20
C LYS A 122 -2.00 -20.64 6.37
N LEU A 123 -2.49 -20.43 5.15
CA LEU A 123 -2.05 -19.35 4.27
C LEU A 123 -2.39 -17.99 4.88
N ALA A 124 -3.63 -17.75 5.31
CA ALA A 124 -4.02 -16.51 5.97
C ALA A 124 -3.12 -16.17 7.19
N ASN A 125 -2.78 -17.17 8.00
CA ASN A 125 -1.88 -17.00 9.14
C ASN A 125 -0.46 -16.62 8.71
N LYS A 126 0.07 -17.30 7.69
CA LYS A 126 1.36 -16.96 7.10
C LYS A 126 1.38 -15.50 6.62
N LEU A 127 0.40 -15.10 5.79
CA LEU A 127 0.32 -13.74 5.23
C LEU A 127 0.18 -12.67 6.31
N ALA A 128 -0.62 -12.94 7.36
CA ALA A 128 -0.79 -11.99 8.46
C ALA A 128 0.51 -11.82 9.26
N LYS A 129 1.27 -12.90 9.47
CA LYS A 129 2.60 -12.83 10.11
C LYS A 129 3.63 -12.12 9.27
N GLU A 130 3.67 -12.36 7.96
CA GLU A 130 4.56 -11.62 7.04
C GLU A 130 4.22 -10.12 7.03
N SER A 131 2.93 -9.79 7.05
CA SER A 131 2.46 -8.40 7.17
C SER A 131 2.90 -7.77 8.51
N ALA A 132 2.87 -8.55 9.61
CA ALA A 132 3.34 -8.09 10.91
C ALA A 132 4.86 -7.87 10.93
N MET A 133 5.63 -8.78 10.32
CA MET A 133 7.09 -8.61 10.17
C MET A 133 7.44 -7.34 9.39
N LEU A 134 6.73 -7.05 8.30
CA LEU A 134 6.91 -5.81 7.53
C LEU A 134 6.63 -4.56 8.37
N PHE A 135 5.64 -4.62 9.26
CA PHE A 135 5.33 -3.52 10.17
C PHE A 135 6.41 -3.37 11.24
N ASP A 136 6.84 -4.47 11.85
CA ASP A 136 7.88 -4.49 12.89
C ASP A 136 9.25 -4.01 12.34
N GLU A 137 9.51 -4.21 11.05
CA GLU A 137 10.71 -3.76 10.33
C GLU A 137 10.60 -2.32 9.79
N ASP A 138 9.52 -1.59 10.09
CA ASP A 138 9.23 -0.23 9.59
C ASP A 138 9.14 -0.14 8.04
N GLU A 139 8.90 -1.25 7.34
CA GLU A 139 8.73 -1.28 5.87
C GLU A 139 7.32 -0.83 5.43
N ILE A 140 6.32 -0.96 6.30
CA ILE A 140 4.95 -0.46 6.08
C ILE A 140 4.44 0.33 7.28
N PHE A 141 3.53 1.27 7.03
CA PHE A 141 2.84 2.01 8.09
C PHE A 141 1.78 1.14 8.77
N GLY A 142 1.45 1.47 10.02
CA GLY A 142 0.41 0.78 10.79
C GLY A 142 -0.96 0.75 10.09
N GLU A 143 -1.33 1.84 9.41
CA GLU A 143 -2.58 1.91 8.63
C GLU A 143 -2.58 0.92 7.46
N ASP A 144 -1.43 0.75 6.80
CA ASP A 144 -1.28 -0.21 5.69
C ASP A 144 -1.26 -1.65 6.20
N PHE A 145 -0.60 -1.90 7.33
CA PHE A 145 -0.66 -3.18 8.01
C PHE A 145 -2.10 -3.56 8.37
N HIS A 146 -2.86 -2.63 8.97
CA HIS A 146 -4.27 -2.84 9.28
C HIS A 146 -5.10 -3.15 8.03
N LYS A 147 -4.90 -2.41 6.94
CA LYS A 147 -5.57 -2.68 5.65
C LYS A 147 -5.22 -4.05 5.09
N MET A 148 -3.98 -4.50 5.23
CA MET A 148 -3.55 -5.84 4.82
C MET A 148 -4.26 -6.93 5.64
N LEU A 149 -4.35 -6.78 6.96
CA LEU A 149 -5.08 -7.72 7.81
C LEU A 149 -6.58 -7.77 7.46
N LEU A 150 -7.20 -6.60 7.24
CA LEU A 150 -8.59 -6.53 6.77
C LEU A 150 -8.77 -7.20 5.40
N ALA A 151 -7.83 -7.02 4.47
CA ALA A 151 -7.87 -7.69 3.18
C ALA A 151 -7.82 -9.22 3.34
N ILE A 152 -6.96 -9.74 4.21
CA ILE A 152 -6.89 -11.18 4.52
C ILE A 152 -8.23 -11.69 5.07
N GLN A 153 -8.83 -10.97 6.04
CA GLN A 153 -10.15 -11.33 6.60
C GLN A 153 -11.23 -11.38 5.51
N ASN A 154 -11.35 -10.31 4.72
CA ASN A 154 -12.35 -10.20 3.65
C ASN A 154 -12.19 -11.29 2.58
N LEU A 155 -10.95 -11.66 2.26
CA LEU A 155 -10.66 -12.72 1.31
C LEU A 155 -11.02 -14.10 1.86
N ILE A 156 -10.75 -14.37 3.14
CA ILE A 156 -11.20 -15.60 3.79
C ILE A 156 -12.72 -15.66 3.85
N GLU A 157 -13.39 -14.59 4.24
CA GLU A 157 -14.86 -14.51 4.23
C GLU A 157 -15.43 -14.74 2.82
N TYR A 158 -14.83 -14.13 1.80
CA TYR A 158 -15.19 -14.38 0.41
C TYR A 158 -15.03 -15.87 0.03
N LEU A 159 -13.87 -16.46 0.31
CA LEU A 159 -13.62 -17.88 0.00
C LEU A 159 -14.57 -18.80 0.77
N ASN A 160 -14.88 -18.44 2.01
CA ASN A 160 -15.74 -19.23 2.87
C ASN A 160 -17.17 -19.26 2.35
N ARG A 161 -17.75 -18.07 2.13
CA ARG A 161 -19.12 -17.90 1.63
C ARG A 161 -19.33 -18.50 0.25
N ASN A 162 -18.32 -18.46 -0.62
CA ASN A 162 -18.47 -18.92 -2.00
C ASN A 162 -18.09 -20.40 -2.19
N TYR A 163 -17.25 -20.98 -1.33
CA TYR A 163 -16.68 -22.31 -1.60
C TYR A 163 -16.59 -23.25 -0.39
N LEU A 164 -16.15 -22.77 0.79
CA LEU A 164 -15.80 -23.65 1.91
C LEU A 164 -16.98 -24.02 2.80
N ASN A 165 -17.85 -23.05 3.13
CA ASN A 165 -18.91 -23.18 4.14
C ASN A 165 -18.40 -23.72 5.49
N ASP A 166 -17.19 -23.34 5.89
CA ASP A 166 -16.59 -23.67 7.18
C ASP A 166 -17.03 -22.64 8.24
N ILE A 167 -17.69 -23.11 9.30
CA ILE A 167 -18.29 -22.26 10.33
C ILE A 167 -17.22 -21.57 11.19
N ASN A 168 -16.01 -22.15 11.29
CA ASN A 168 -14.99 -21.71 12.24
C ASN A 168 -13.91 -20.83 11.59
N ILE A 169 -13.64 -21.00 10.29
CA ILE A 169 -12.47 -20.36 9.64
C ILE A 169 -12.47 -18.83 9.76
N GLU A 170 -13.64 -18.19 9.65
CA GLU A 170 -13.77 -16.74 9.75
C GLU A 170 -13.43 -16.24 11.16
N GLU A 171 -14.01 -16.86 12.19
CA GLU A 171 -13.77 -16.48 13.59
C GLU A 171 -12.32 -16.71 13.99
N GLU A 172 -11.71 -17.81 13.54
CA GLU A 172 -10.31 -18.12 13.80
C GLU A 172 -9.39 -17.06 13.18
N VAL A 173 -9.63 -16.67 11.92
CA VAL A 173 -8.83 -15.65 11.23
C VAL A 173 -9.05 -14.26 11.83
N ILE A 174 -10.28 -13.91 12.22
CA ILE A 174 -10.58 -12.65 12.91
C ILE A 174 -9.86 -12.59 14.26
N THR A 175 -9.92 -13.68 15.03
CA THR A 175 -9.25 -13.75 16.34
C THR A 175 -7.74 -13.59 16.18
N MET A 176 -7.14 -14.32 15.24
CA MET A 176 -5.71 -14.25 14.94
C MET A 176 -5.28 -12.82 14.54
N THR A 177 -5.98 -12.20 13.59
CA THR A 177 -5.62 -10.85 13.13
C THR A 177 -5.78 -9.80 14.23
N LYS A 178 -6.78 -9.92 15.11
CA LYS A 178 -6.90 -9.07 16.31
C LYS A 178 -5.74 -9.24 17.29
N THR A 179 -5.20 -10.46 17.44
CA THR A 179 -4.02 -10.65 18.30
C THR A 179 -2.73 -10.04 17.74
N LEU A 180 -2.65 -9.88 16.41
CA LEU A 180 -1.50 -9.28 15.73
C LEU A 180 -1.56 -7.76 15.70
N TYR A 181 -2.75 -7.18 15.78
CA TYR A 181 -2.94 -5.74 15.69
C TYR A 181 -3.92 -5.27 16.76
N ASP A 182 -3.38 -4.51 17.72
CA ASP A 182 -4.14 -3.83 18.75
C ASP A 182 -4.24 -2.33 18.41
N PRO A 183 -5.44 -1.82 18.07
CA PRO A 183 -5.67 -0.41 17.75
C PRO A 183 -5.20 0.56 18.85
N GLU A 184 -5.20 0.14 20.12
CA GLU A 184 -4.72 0.98 21.22
C GLU A 184 -3.19 1.09 21.23
N VAL A 185 -2.47 0.09 20.71
CA VAL A 185 -1.02 0.14 20.54
C VAL A 185 -0.66 1.09 19.40
N GLU A 186 -1.37 1.02 18.27
CA GLU A 186 -1.14 1.94 17.15
C GLU A 186 -1.42 3.39 17.53
N LYS A 187 -2.54 3.66 18.22
CA LYS A 187 -2.87 5.02 18.67
C LYS A 187 -1.77 5.61 19.55
N ARG A 188 -1.25 4.82 20.49
CA ARG A 188 -0.08 5.20 21.31
C ARG A 188 1.18 5.39 20.46
N GLY A 189 1.36 4.61 19.40
CA GLY A 189 2.45 4.77 18.43
C GLY A 189 2.38 6.08 17.66
N ILE A 190 1.19 6.46 17.18
CA ILE A 190 0.94 7.73 16.48
C ILE A 190 1.19 8.91 17.43
N GLU A 191 0.64 8.87 18.65
CA GLU A 191 0.83 9.92 19.65
C GLU A 191 2.33 10.12 19.97
N LYS A 192 3.06 9.04 20.22
CA LYS A 192 4.52 9.08 20.42
C LYS A 192 5.28 9.57 19.18
N GLY A 193 4.82 9.21 17.99
CA GLY A 193 5.41 9.65 16.72
C GLY A 193 5.27 11.15 16.49
N ILE A 194 4.07 11.70 16.77
CA ILE A 194 3.80 13.14 16.73
C ILE A 194 4.66 13.86 17.77
N GLU A 195 4.69 13.37 19.01
CA GLU A 195 5.49 13.95 20.09
C GLU A 195 6.98 14.03 19.73
N LYS A 196 7.58 12.90 19.30
CA LYS A 196 8.97 12.86 18.83
C LYS A 196 9.22 13.74 17.60
N GLY A 197 8.24 13.84 16.70
CA GLY A 197 8.33 14.68 15.50
C GLY A 197 8.38 16.17 15.84
N ILE A 198 7.54 16.60 16.78
CA ILE A 198 7.52 17.97 17.30
C ILE A 198 8.84 18.28 18.03
N GLU A 199 9.29 17.39 18.91
CA GLU A 199 10.55 17.55 19.66
C GLU A 199 11.75 17.74 18.72
N LYS A 200 11.92 16.83 17.75
CA LYS A 200 12.98 16.94 16.74
C LYS A 200 12.85 18.17 15.85
N GLY A 201 11.62 18.62 15.58
CA GLY A 201 11.34 19.84 14.83
C GLY A 201 11.83 21.09 15.58
N ILE A 202 11.52 21.17 16.88
CA ILE A 202 11.94 22.23 17.78
C ILE A 202 13.47 22.24 17.91
N GLU A 203 14.10 21.08 18.14
CA GLU A 203 15.57 20.98 18.22
C GLU A 203 16.26 21.52 16.96
N LYS A 204 15.82 21.09 15.78
CA LYS A 204 16.36 21.58 14.50
C LYS A 204 16.13 23.07 14.28
N ALA A 205 15.00 23.60 14.76
CA ALA A 205 14.72 25.03 14.69
C ALA A 205 15.68 25.82 15.59
N ILE A 206 15.88 25.37 16.83
CA ILE A 206 16.83 25.95 17.80
C ILE A 206 18.25 25.95 17.21
N GLU A 207 18.72 24.82 16.67
CA GLU A 207 20.04 24.72 16.05
C GLU A 207 20.22 25.73 14.89
N LYS A 208 19.21 25.85 14.02
CA LYS A 208 19.26 26.80 12.90
C LYS A 208 19.27 28.26 13.37
N MET A 209 18.48 28.59 14.39
CA MET A 209 18.44 29.94 14.97
C MET A 209 19.74 30.30 15.68
N LEU A 210 20.34 29.36 16.43
CA LEU A 210 21.66 29.52 17.04
C LEU A 210 22.77 29.69 15.98
N LYS A 211 22.74 28.89 14.90
CA LYS A 211 23.64 29.06 13.74
C LYS A 211 23.50 30.44 13.08
N GLY A 212 22.28 30.98 13.06
CA GLY A 212 21.97 32.32 12.57
C GLY A 212 22.37 33.46 13.51
N GLY A 213 22.98 33.17 14.67
CA GLY A 213 23.44 34.17 15.63
C GLY A 213 22.34 34.78 16.49
N MET A 214 21.15 34.15 16.57
CA MET A 214 20.07 34.61 17.43
C MET A 214 20.39 34.32 18.90
N ASP A 215 20.06 35.28 19.78
CA ASP A 215 20.25 35.14 21.22
C ASP A 215 19.25 34.15 21.85
N VAL A 216 19.67 33.57 22.97
CA VAL A 216 18.93 32.49 23.64
C VAL A 216 17.56 32.97 24.13
N GLU A 217 17.47 34.20 24.65
CA GLU A 217 16.23 34.77 25.20
C GLU A 217 15.18 34.95 24.11
N LYS A 218 15.60 35.41 22.93
CA LYS A 218 14.74 35.56 21.75
C LYS A 218 14.28 34.24 21.16
N ILE A 219 15.14 33.21 21.16
CA ILE A 219 14.76 31.84 20.74
C ILE A 219 13.68 31.28 21.67
N CYS A 220 13.85 31.42 22.99
CA CYS A 220 12.86 30.98 23.98
C CYS A 220 11.50 31.64 23.74
N SER A 221 11.50 32.94 23.46
CA SER A 221 10.26 33.69 23.17
C SER A 221 9.60 33.31 21.85
N ILE A 222 10.36 32.95 20.80
CA ILE A 222 9.80 32.62 19.48
C ILE A 222 9.20 31.22 19.46
N LEU A 223 9.89 30.26 20.10
CA LEU A 223 9.51 28.85 20.07
C LEU A 223 8.67 28.44 21.29
N ASP A 224 8.47 29.35 22.26
CA ASP A 224 7.79 29.12 23.53
C ASP A 224 8.39 27.92 24.29
N VAL A 225 9.72 27.96 24.46
CA VAL A 225 10.52 26.88 25.08
C VAL A 225 11.35 27.42 26.23
N ASN A 226 11.64 26.56 27.21
CA ASN A 226 12.48 26.91 28.36
C ASN A 226 13.95 27.13 27.95
N ILE A 227 14.60 28.08 28.62
CA ILE A 227 16.02 28.42 28.48
C ILE A 227 16.94 27.20 28.68
N ASP A 228 16.58 26.28 29.56
CA ASP A 228 17.33 25.05 29.80
C ASP A 228 17.39 24.15 28.57
N THR A 229 16.29 24.08 27.81
CA THR A 229 16.21 23.29 26.56
C THR A 229 17.13 23.88 25.50
N VAL A 230 17.10 25.20 25.33
CA VAL A 230 17.96 25.90 24.37
C VAL A 230 19.43 25.77 24.76
N ASN A 231 19.75 25.86 26.05
CA ASN A 231 21.12 25.72 26.55
C ASN A 231 21.70 24.32 26.36
N LYS A 232 20.92 23.26 26.61
CA LYS A 232 21.35 21.86 26.36
C LYS A 232 21.70 21.62 24.89
N ILE A 233 20.89 22.16 23.98
CA ILE A 233 21.13 22.04 22.53
C ILE A 233 22.35 22.88 22.13
N LYS A 234 22.50 24.07 22.71
CA LYS A 234 23.66 24.96 22.50
C LYS A 234 24.98 24.33 22.97
N GLU A 235 24.98 23.66 24.12
CA GLU A 235 26.15 22.91 24.63
C GLU A 235 26.51 21.75 23.70
N SER A 236 25.51 20.95 23.30
CA SER A 236 25.69 19.84 22.36
C SER A 236 26.23 20.31 21.00
N TYR A 237 25.75 21.46 20.53
CA TYR A 237 26.20 22.12 19.31
C TYR A 237 27.66 22.62 19.39
N ASN A 238 28.09 23.15 20.54
CA ASN A 238 29.45 23.64 20.73
C ASN A 238 30.48 22.50 20.87
N LEU A 239 30.09 21.39 21.51
CA LEU A 239 30.89 20.16 21.63
C LEU A 239 31.14 19.48 20.28
N ALA A 240 30.22 19.57 19.32
CA ALA A 240 30.40 19.03 17.97
C ALA A 240 31.35 19.85 17.09
N ARG A 241 31.84 21.00 17.59
CA ARG A 241 32.66 21.97 16.85
C ARG A 241 34.07 22.18 17.43
N SER A 242 34.37 21.55 18.57
CA SER A 242 35.69 21.46 19.23
C SER A 242 36.41 20.18 18.83
#